data_AF-A0A495SI29-F1
#
_entry.id   AF-A0A495SI29-F1
#
_cell.length_a   1.000
_cell.length_b   1.000
_cell.length_c   1.000
_cell.angle_alpha   90.00
_cell.angle_beta   90.00
_cell.angle_gamma   90.00
#
_symmetry.space_group_name_H-M   'P 1'
#
loop_
_entity.id
_entity.type
_entity.pdbx_description
1 polymer ?
#
loop_
_entity_poly.entity_id
_entity_poly.type
_entity_poly.pdbx_seq_one_letter_code
_entity_poly.pdbx_strand_id
1 'polypeptide(L)'
;MKNIFLILFSVVLMSSCKAVKTNTVTASANEEKSGNSTPFNNPIIKDKYTGDPAALVYKDKVYLYAGHDEAPNDFNFYKMNEWLVYSSSDMVHWEEHPVPLKVTDFAWATSDAWASQVIERNGKFYWYVTVSHGAINGKAIGVGVSDSPTGPFKDALGKALITNDMTTQTKIDWDDIDPTVMIDDDGQAYLFWGNSVCHYAKLKANMIELDGPIQTISLPNFTEAPWIHKHNNWYYLSYAYQFPEKIAYAMSKSINGPWEYKGILNELAGNSNTNHQAIIEFKGKDYFIYHNGATQPNGGSFRRSVCVDRLYYNEDGTMKRVIMTSEGIQK
;
A
#
# COMPACT_ATOMS: atom_id res chain seq x y z
N MET A 1 16.65 86.18 -22.20
CA MET A 1 15.58 85.27 -22.69
C MET A 1 16.17 84.38 -23.78
N LYS A 2 15.62 83.18 -23.89
CA LYS A 2 16.28 81.89 -24.21
C LYS A 2 16.70 81.67 -25.68
N ASN A 3 17.83 80.96 -25.80
CA ASN A 3 18.21 79.85 -26.72
C ASN A 3 17.90 79.91 -28.21
N ILE A 4 18.95 79.87 -29.06
CA ILE A 4 18.94 79.15 -30.35
C ILE A 4 20.33 78.52 -30.64
N PHE A 5 20.29 77.19 -30.83
CA PHE A 5 21.10 76.25 -31.61
C PHE A 5 22.50 76.62 -32.15
N LEU A 6 23.48 75.75 -31.83
CA LEU A 6 24.75 75.64 -32.53
C LEU A 6 24.85 74.27 -33.23
N ILE A 7 25.12 74.34 -34.53
CA ILE A 7 25.53 73.28 -35.46
C ILE A 7 26.94 72.81 -35.09
N LEU A 8 27.30 71.53 -35.31
CA LEU A 8 28.51 71.19 -36.09
C LEU A 8 28.62 69.69 -36.40
N PHE A 9 28.85 69.42 -37.68
CA PHE A 9 29.27 68.17 -38.28
C PHE A 9 30.79 68.05 -38.18
N SER A 10 31.33 66.91 -37.74
CA SER A 10 32.76 66.62 -37.83
C SER A 10 33.03 65.13 -38.08
N VAL A 11 33.60 64.88 -39.25
CA VAL A 11 34.15 63.63 -39.78
C VAL A 11 35.41 63.20 -39.00
N VAL A 12 35.58 61.90 -38.68
CA VAL A 12 36.92 61.35 -38.40
C VAL A 12 37.09 59.90 -38.92
N LEU A 13 38.02 59.81 -39.87
CA LEU A 13 39.03 58.81 -40.24
C LEU A 13 38.87 57.31 -39.91
N MET A 14 39.10 56.53 -40.97
CA MET A 14 39.56 55.14 -40.94
C MET A 14 40.93 54.98 -40.26
N SER A 15 41.08 53.90 -39.48
CA SER A 15 42.39 53.32 -39.15
C SER A 15 42.33 51.80 -39.28
N SER A 16 43.24 51.28 -40.11
CA SER A 16 43.52 49.86 -40.33
C SER A 16 44.51 49.36 -39.28
N CYS A 17 44.24 48.24 -38.62
CA CYS A 17 45.29 47.37 -38.06
C CYS A 17 44.80 45.93 -37.79
N LYS A 18 45.30 45.02 -38.65
CA LYS A 18 45.73 43.62 -38.45
C LYS A 18 44.93 42.69 -37.53
N ALA A 19 44.44 41.61 -38.15
CA ALA A 19 43.88 40.42 -37.52
C ALA A 19 44.90 39.70 -36.61
N VAL A 20 44.49 39.41 -35.37
CA VAL A 20 45.14 38.46 -34.47
C VAL A 20 44.53 37.08 -34.73
N LYS A 21 45.35 36.11 -35.11
CA LYS A 21 44.94 34.70 -35.20
C LYS A 21 44.67 34.18 -33.79
N THR A 22 43.41 33.91 -33.48
CA THR A 22 43.02 33.15 -32.29
C THR A 22 43.25 31.68 -32.58
N ASN A 23 44.20 31.05 -31.88
CA ASN A 23 44.32 29.60 -31.86
C ASN A 23 43.12 29.04 -31.08
N THR A 24 42.15 28.47 -31.80
CA THR A 24 41.12 27.62 -31.23
C THR A 24 41.78 26.41 -30.58
N VAL A 25 41.81 26.38 -29.25
CA VAL A 25 41.98 25.14 -28.50
C VAL A 25 40.69 24.35 -28.69
N THR A 26 40.73 23.36 -29.58
CA THR A 26 39.70 22.32 -29.63
C THR A 26 39.78 21.52 -28.33
N ALA A 27 38.89 21.83 -27.39
CA ALA A 27 38.58 20.91 -26.32
C ALA A 27 37.98 19.66 -26.95
N SER A 28 38.68 18.53 -26.90
CA SER A 28 38.07 17.25 -27.18
C SER A 28 37.01 17.02 -26.12
N ALA A 29 35.75 16.99 -26.52
CA ALA A 29 34.67 16.48 -25.70
C ALA A 29 34.99 15.00 -25.43
N ASN A 30 35.49 14.71 -24.24
CA ASN A 30 35.37 13.38 -23.68
C ASN A 30 33.88 13.19 -23.44
N GLU A 31 33.24 12.36 -24.26
CA GLU A 31 31.95 11.77 -23.92
C GLU A 31 32.12 11.01 -22.61
N GLU A 32 31.73 11.65 -21.50
CA GLU A 32 31.37 10.91 -20.29
C GLU A 32 30.26 9.95 -20.69
N LYS A 33 30.59 8.66 -20.73
CA LYS A 33 29.59 7.59 -20.80
C LYS A 33 28.58 7.87 -19.69
N SER A 34 27.34 8.16 -20.08
CA SER A 34 26.21 8.31 -19.17
C SER A 34 26.23 7.12 -18.20
N GLY A 35 26.46 7.41 -16.92
CA GLY A 35 26.36 6.39 -15.88
C GLY A 35 24.97 5.75 -15.97
N ASN A 36 24.91 4.42 -15.90
CA ASN A 36 23.66 3.68 -15.78
C ASN A 36 22.86 4.28 -14.61
N SER A 37 21.84 5.09 -14.88
CA SER A 37 20.91 5.53 -13.85
C SER A 37 20.12 4.31 -13.36
N THR A 38 20.15 4.04 -12.05
CA THR A 38 19.33 3.00 -11.44
C THR A 38 17.85 3.22 -11.81
N PRO A 39 17.12 2.21 -12.30
CA PRO A 39 15.74 2.39 -12.72
C PRO A 39 14.81 2.65 -11.52
N PHE A 40 13.79 3.48 -11.71
CA PHE A 40 12.73 3.70 -10.72
C PHE A 40 11.66 2.60 -10.83
N ASN A 41 11.59 1.73 -9.82
CA ASN A 41 10.62 0.64 -9.77
C ASN A 41 9.43 0.92 -8.86
N ASN A 42 9.46 1.96 -8.03
CA ASN A 42 8.26 2.45 -7.33
C ASN A 42 7.61 3.61 -8.12
N PRO A 43 6.27 3.65 -8.23
CA PRO A 43 5.32 2.58 -7.90
C PRO A 43 5.49 1.35 -8.81
N ILE A 44 5.12 0.17 -8.32
CA ILE A 44 5.31 -1.11 -9.03
C ILE A 44 4.24 -1.36 -10.09
N ILE A 45 3.06 -0.75 -9.95
CA ILE A 45 1.98 -0.73 -10.94
C ILE A 45 1.86 0.69 -11.49
N LYS A 46 1.93 0.84 -12.82
CA LYS A 46 2.08 2.16 -13.47
C LYS A 46 0.92 2.53 -14.40
N ASP A 47 0.11 1.56 -14.79
CA ASP A 47 -1.02 1.72 -15.72
C ASP A 47 -2.36 1.94 -15.00
N LYS A 48 -2.44 1.63 -13.69
CA LYS A 48 -3.63 1.78 -12.85
C LYS A 48 -3.26 2.34 -11.48
N TYR A 49 -4.20 3.06 -10.86
CA TYR A 49 -4.08 3.42 -9.44
C TYR A 49 -4.51 2.23 -8.58
N THR A 50 -3.69 1.94 -7.57
CA THR A 50 -3.81 0.77 -6.73
C THR A 50 -3.65 1.18 -5.27
N GLY A 51 -4.66 0.85 -4.47
CA GLY A 51 -4.72 1.12 -3.03
C GLY A 51 -4.69 -0.17 -2.21
N ASP A 52 -4.47 -0.01 -0.91
CA ASP A 52 -4.66 -1.04 0.12
C ASP A 52 -4.04 -2.41 -0.21
N PRO A 53 -2.71 -2.49 -0.39
CA PRO A 53 -2.09 -3.72 -0.85
C PRO A 53 -2.09 -4.80 0.24
N ALA A 54 -2.43 -6.02 -0.17
CA ALA A 54 -2.11 -7.25 0.56
C ALA A 54 -1.32 -8.20 -0.33
N ALA A 55 -0.52 -9.08 0.27
CA ALA A 55 0.25 -10.05 -0.50
C ALA A 55 0.28 -11.43 0.15
N LEU A 56 0.37 -12.44 -0.72
CA LEU A 56 0.49 -13.85 -0.38
C LEU A 56 1.67 -14.44 -1.12
N VAL A 57 2.55 -15.14 -0.42
CA VAL A 57 3.51 -16.04 -1.06
C VAL A 57 2.85 -17.40 -1.25
N TYR A 58 2.75 -17.85 -2.49
CA TYR A 58 2.22 -19.17 -2.79
C TYR A 58 3.10 -19.84 -3.85
N LYS A 59 3.67 -20.99 -3.45
CA LYS A 59 4.74 -21.66 -4.22
C LYS A 59 5.93 -20.72 -4.42
N ASP A 60 6.34 -20.48 -5.65
CA ASP A 60 7.53 -19.70 -6.03
C ASP A 60 7.22 -18.27 -6.47
N LYS A 61 5.98 -17.81 -6.28
CA LYS A 61 5.50 -16.47 -6.63
C LYS A 61 4.92 -15.73 -5.43
N VAL A 62 5.00 -14.41 -5.50
CA VAL A 62 4.19 -13.48 -4.72
C VAL A 62 2.95 -13.13 -5.53
N TYR A 63 1.80 -13.12 -4.89
CA TYR A 63 0.55 -12.60 -5.41
C TYR A 63 0.19 -11.34 -4.63
N LEU A 64 0.03 -10.23 -5.33
CA LEU A 64 -0.37 -8.93 -4.80
C LEU A 64 -1.84 -8.71 -5.12
N TYR A 65 -2.60 -8.33 -4.10
CA TYR A 65 -4.01 -7.97 -4.17
C TYR A 65 -4.13 -6.50 -3.81
N ALA A 66 -4.83 -5.71 -4.61
CA ALA A 66 -4.98 -4.28 -4.38
C ALA A 66 -6.36 -3.81 -4.82
N GLY A 67 -6.94 -2.85 -4.12
CA GLY A 67 -8.14 -2.19 -4.58
C GLY A 67 -7.85 -1.29 -5.80
N HIS A 68 -8.78 -1.23 -6.76
CA HIS A 68 -8.66 -0.36 -7.93
C HIS A 68 -9.18 1.04 -7.59
N ASP A 69 -8.28 2.01 -7.47
CA ASP A 69 -8.66 3.42 -7.25
C ASP A 69 -9.15 4.04 -8.58
N GLU A 70 -10.46 4.26 -8.71
CA GLU A 70 -11.14 4.74 -9.91
C GLU A 70 -11.71 6.17 -9.76
N ALA A 71 -11.34 6.87 -8.67
CA ALA A 71 -11.82 8.23 -8.40
C ALA A 71 -11.39 9.18 -9.53
N PRO A 72 -12.32 9.86 -10.23
CA PRO A 72 -11.96 10.88 -11.21
C PRO A 72 -11.31 12.09 -10.52
N ASN A 73 -10.57 12.90 -11.28
CA ASN A 73 -9.72 13.97 -10.72
C ASN A 73 -10.49 15.07 -9.96
N ASP A 74 -11.77 15.25 -10.28
CA ASP A 74 -12.68 16.20 -9.63
C ASP A 74 -13.52 15.56 -8.50
N PHE A 75 -13.23 14.31 -8.14
CA PHE A 75 -13.91 13.57 -7.09
C PHE A 75 -12.99 13.36 -5.89
N ASN A 76 -13.32 14.00 -4.78
CA ASN A 76 -12.51 14.04 -3.56
C ASN A 76 -12.94 12.97 -2.53
N PHE A 77 -13.12 11.74 -3.00
CA PHE A 77 -13.37 10.57 -2.13
C PHE A 77 -12.92 9.29 -2.85
N TYR A 78 -12.87 8.17 -2.13
CA TYR A 78 -12.56 6.87 -2.73
C TYR A 78 -13.70 6.41 -3.65
N LYS A 79 -13.35 5.90 -4.83
CA LYS A 79 -14.25 5.19 -5.73
C LYS A 79 -13.55 3.92 -6.18
N MET A 80 -13.98 2.79 -5.65
CA MET A 80 -13.32 1.49 -5.85
C MET A 80 -14.42 0.44 -6.04
N ASN A 81 -14.46 -0.22 -7.20
CA ASN A 81 -15.52 -1.20 -7.52
C ASN A 81 -15.02 -2.65 -7.57
N GLU A 82 -13.71 -2.83 -7.70
CA GLU A 82 -13.08 -4.11 -7.91
C GLU A 82 -11.68 -4.17 -7.28
N TRP A 83 -11.21 -5.39 -7.07
CA TRP A 83 -9.84 -5.66 -6.67
C TRP A 83 -9.06 -6.26 -7.84
N LEU A 84 -7.80 -5.86 -7.93
CA LEU A 84 -6.85 -6.31 -8.94
C LEU A 84 -5.89 -7.34 -8.33
N VAL A 85 -5.42 -8.27 -9.16
CA VAL A 85 -4.42 -9.26 -8.76
C VAL A 85 -3.23 -9.22 -9.70
N TYR A 86 -2.05 -9.18 -9.12
CA TYR A 86 -0.77 -9.26 -9.82
C TYR A 86 0.06 -10.40 -9.24
N SER A 87 1.01 -10.94 -10.02
CA SER A 87 1.97 -11.90 -9.50
C SER A 87 3.39 -11.60 -9.94
N SER A 88 4.37 -11.92 -9.10
CA SER A 88 5.79 -11.76 -9.41
C SER A 88 6.61 -12.93 -8.87
N SER A 89 7.60 -13.36 -9.65
CA SER A 89 8.62 -14.33 -9.22
C SER A 89 9.91 -13.67 -8.73
N ASP A 90 10.06 -12.35 -8.90
CA ASP A 90 11.31 -11.62 -8.62
C ASP A 90 11.12 -10.29 -7.85
N MET A 91 9.87 -9.92 -7.52
CA MET A 91 9.47 -8.66 -6.87
C MET A 91 9.72 -7.40 -7.71
N VAL A 92 10.12 -7.54 -8.98
CA VAL A 92 10.41 -6.42 -9.89
C VAL A 92 9.43 -6.42 -11.07
N HIS A 93 9.20 -7.58 -11.68
CA HIS A 93 8.30 -7.74 -12.81
C HIS A 93 6.97 -8.30 -12.31
N TRP A 94 5.88 -7.59 -12.59
CA TRP A 94 4.53 -7.95 -12.15
C TRP A 94 3.66 -8.30 -13.35
N GLU A 95 3.10 -9.50 -13.31
CA GLU A 95 2.11 -10.01 -14.27
C GLU A 95 0.71 -9.67 -13.74
N GLU A 96 -0.08 -8.91 -14.50
CA GLU A 96 -1.49 -8.66 -14.20
C GLU A 96 -2.35 -9.89 -14.53
N HIS A 97 -3.32 -10.19 -13.66
CA HIS A 97 -4.33 -11.22 -13.86
C HIS A 97 -5.71 -10.60 -14.15
N PRO A 98 -6.64 -11.35 -14.78
CA PRO A 98 -8.03 -10.90 -14.92
C PRO A 98 -8.64 -10.50 -13.57
N VAL A 99 -9.48 -9.46 -13.56
CA VAL A 99 -10.19 -8.98 -12.36
C VAL A 99 -10.91 -10.16 -11.70
N PRO A 100 -10.50 -10.59 -10.49
CA PRO A 100 -10.96 -11.87 -9.96
C PRO A 100 -12.06 -11.73 -8.89
N LEU A 101 -12.36 -10.51 -8.45
CA LEU A 101 -13.43 -10.20 -7.49
C LEU A 101 -13.90 -8.74 -7.64
N LYS A 102 -15.21 -8.53 -7.56
CA LYS A 102 -15.87 -7.22 -7.55
C LYS A 102 -16.84 -7.11 -6.38
N VAL A 103 -17.20 -5.88 -5.98
CA VAL A 103 -18.22 -5.67 -4.93
C VAL A 103 -19.53 -6.37 -5.30
N THR A 104 -19.93 -6.31 -6.57
CA THR A 104 -21.18 -6.90 -7.07
C THR A 104 -21.25 -8.42 -6.99
N ASP A 105 -20.13 -9.10 -6.73
CA ASP A 105 -20.11 -10.55 -6.52
C ASP A 105 -20.67 -10.94 -5.13
N PHE A 106 -20.79 -9.96 -4.22
CA PHE A 106 -21.49 -10.08 -2.95
C PHE A 106 -22.88 -9.45 -3.06
N ALA A 107 -23.92 -10.29 -3.18
CA ALA A 107 -25.30 -9.81 -3.40
C ALA A 107 -25.86 -8.90 -2.29
N TRP A 108 -25.23 -8.90 -1.12
CA TRP A 108 -25.60 -8.13 0.07
C TRP A 108 -24.79 -6.83 0.23
N ALA A 109 -23.76 -6.62 -0.59
CA ALA A 109 -22.90 -5.43 -0.58
C ALA A 109 -23.36 -4.38 -1.60
N THR A 110 -23.01 -3.11 -1.37
CA THR A 110 -23.47 -1.98 -2.21
C THR A 110 -22.35 -1.24 -2.91
N SER A 111 -21.21 -1.05 -2.25
CA SER A 111 -20.09 -0.26 -2.77
C SER A 111 -18.79 -0.60 -2.05
N ASP A 112 -17.72 0.09 -2.46
CA ASP A 112 -16.47 0.24 -1.74
C ASP A 112 -15.61 -1.02 -1.68
N ALA A 113 -14.91 -1.33 -2.77
CA ALA A 113 -13.86 -2.34 -2.80
C ALA A 113 -12.61 -1.88 -2.03
N TRP A 114 -12.75 -1.72 -0.71
CA TRP A 114 -11.72 -1.20 0.20
C TRP A 114 -10.71 -2.30 0.61
N ALA A 115 -9.86 -2.02 1.61
CA ALA A 115 -8.79 -2.90 2.07
C ALA A 115 -9.23 -4.36 2.30
N SER A 116 -8.32 -5.27 1.99
CA SER A 116 -8.60 -6.70 1.96
C SER A 116 -7.33 -7.52 2.15
N GLN A 117 -7.44 -8.80 2.53
CA GLN A 117 -6.31 -9.73 2.57
C GLN A 117 -6.72 -11.13 2.12
N VAL A 118 -5.82 -11.79 1.38
CA VAL A 118 -5.94 -13.20 0.98
C VAL A 118 -5.02 -14.10 1.79
N ILE A 119 -5.52 -15.26 2.18
CA ILE A 119 -4.73 -16.35 2.76
C ILE A 119 -5.10 -17.70 2.14
N GLU A 120 -4.12 -18.58 2.01
CA GLU A 120 -4.32 -19.96 1.56
C GLU A 120 -4.57 -20.88 2.77
N ARG A 121 -5.52 -21.82 2.62
CA ARG A 121 -5.68 -22.95 3.52
C ARG A 121 -6.26 -24.15 2.78
N ASN A 122 -5.58 -25.30 2.88
CA ASN A 122 -6.05 -26.59 2.35
C ASN A 122 -6.40 -26.56 0.85
N GLY A 123 -5.61 -25.87 0.03
CA GLY A 123 -5.79 -25.76 -1.41
C GLY A 123 -6.88 -24.77 -1.84
N LYS A 124 -7.39 -23.97 -0.92
CA LYS A 124 -8.36 -22.88 -1.17
C LYS A 124 -7.77 -21.55 -0.74
N PHE A 125 -8.21 -20.49 -1.40
CA PHE A 125 -7.80 -19.11 -1.13
C PHE A 125 -9.01 -18.35 -0.59
N TYR A 126 -8.87 -17.79 0.59
CA TYR A 126 -9.92 -17.02 1.27
C TYR A 126 -9.55 -15.55 1.23
N TRP A 127 -10.43 -14.73 0.68
CA TRP A 127 -10.23 -13.29 0.51
C TRP A 127 -11.19 -12.52 1.41
N TYR A 128 -10.67 -11.98 2.51
CA TYR A 128 -11.44 -11.14 3.41
C TYR A 128 -11.43 -9.71 2.87
N VAL A 129 -12.62 -9.13 2.70
CA VAL A 129 -12.79 -7.84 2.02
C VAL A 129 -13.60 -6.87 2.85
N THR A 130 -13.24 -5.60 2.81
CA THR A 130 -14.07 -4.50 3.32
C THR A 130 -15.04 -4.05 2.24
N VAL A 131 -16.32 -3.93 2.58
CA VAL A 131 -17.37 -3.38 1.69
C VAL A 131 -18.42 -2.62 2.50
N SER A 132 -19.22 -1.78 1.83
CA SER A 132 -20.45 -1.24 2.41
C SER A 132 -21.59 -2.25 2.36
N HIS A 133 -22.33 -2.42 3.46
CA HIS A 133 -23.43 -3.37 3.53
C HIS A 133 -24.75 -2.73 3.09
N GLY A 134 -25.58 -3.47 2.33
CA GLY A 134 -26.82 -2.93 1.76
C GLY A 134 -28.08 -2.97 2.63
N ALA A 135 -28.00 -3.50 3.85
CA ALA A 135 -29.18 -3.75 4.68
C ALA A 135 -28.92 -3.42 6.16
N ILE A 136 -27.72 -3.73 6.64
CA ILE A 136 -27.22 -3.26 7.94
C ILE A 136 -26.40 -1.99 7.67
N ASN A 137 -26.67 -0.90 8.40
CA ASN A 137 -25.98 0.36 8.16
C ASN A 137 -24.51 0.25 8.56
N GLY A 138 -23.60 0.55 7.63
CA GLY A 138 -22.18 0.66 7.87
C GLY A 138 -21.33 -0.25 6.99
N LYS A 139 -20.04 -0.27 7.29
CA LYS A 139 -19.07 -1.19 6.71
C LYS A 139 -19.24 -2.59 7.26
N ALA A 140 -18.73 -3.55 6.50
CA ALA A 140 -18.80 -4.96 6.81
C ALA A 140 -17.59 -5.68 6.20
N ILE A 141 -17.28 -6.84 6.77
CA ILE A 141 -16.25 -7.73 6.25
C ILE A 141 -16.92 -8.93 5.58
N GLY A 142 -16.67 -9.11 4.29
CA GLY A 142 -17.03 -10.29 3.51
C GLY A 142 -15.89 -11.30 3.40
N VAL A 143 -16.19 -12.51 2.92
CA VAL A 143 -15.17 -13.51 2.57
C VAL A 143 -15.48 -14.17 1.24
N GLY A 144 -14.60 -13.96 0.26
CA GLY A 144 -14.59 -14.69 -1.00
C GLY A 144 -13.77 -15.98 -0.91
N VAL A 145 -14.08 -16.98 -1.73
CA VAL A 145 -13.29 -18.22 -1.84
C VAL A 145 -12.98 -18.57 -3.29
N SER A 146 -11.76 -19.06 -3.53
CA SER A 146 -11.29 -19.53 -4.84
C SER A 146 -10.42 -20.80 -4.70
N ASP A 147 -10.29 -21.53 -5.81
CA ASP A 147 -9.41 -22.69 -5.96
C ASP A 147 -8.01 -22.29 -6.49
N SER A 148 -7.85 -21.01 -6.83
CA SER A 148 -6.63 -20.42 -7.39
C SER A 148 -6.35 -19.06 -6.73
N PRO A 149 -5.08 -18.66 -6.52
CA PRO A 149 -4.75 -17.33 -6.00
C PRO A 149 -5.20 -16.19 -6.92
N THR A 150 -5.50 -16.49 -8.19
CA THR A 150 -5.92 -15.52 -9.21
C THR A 150 -7.43 -15.59 -9.51
N GLY A 151 -8.20 -16.28 -8.68
CA GLY A 151 -9.65 -16.41 -8.88
C GLY A 151 -10.06 -17.43 -9.95
N PRO A 152 -11.32 -17.37 -10.41
CA PRO A 152 -12.35 -16.43 -9.94
C PRO A 152 -12.73 -16.69 -8.48
N PHE A 153 -12.90 -15.63 -7.69
CA PHE A 153 -13.45 -15.72 -6.35
C PHE A 153 -14.98 -15.61 -6.40
N LYS A 154 -15.64 -16.20 -5.40
CA LYS A 154 -17.08 -16.08 -5.18
C LYS A 154 -17.36 -15.89 -3.70
N ASP A 155 -18.46 -15.24 -3.37
CA ASP A 155 -18.93 -15.13 -1.98
C ASP A 155 -19.03 -16.54 -1.35
N ALA A 156 -18.27 -16.77 -0.28
CA ALA A 156 -18.18 -18.06 0.39
C ALA A 156 -19.35 -18.28 1.38
N LEU A 157 -20.08 -17.22 1.74
CA LEU A 157 -21.12 -17.23 2.77
C LEU A 157 -22.52 -16.88 2.26
N GLY A 158 -22.62 -16.01 1.26
CA GLY A 158 -23.88 -15.39 0.84
C GLY A 158 -24.36 -14.28 1.79
N LYS A 159 -23.52 -13.87 2.75
CA LYS A 159 -23.73 -12.81 3.74
C LYS A 159 -22.38 -12.31 4.27
N ALA A 160 -22.37 -11.17 4.94
CA ALA A 160 -21.20 -10.68 5.64
C ALA A 160 -20.74 -11.65 6.76
N LEU A 161 -19.42 -11.72 6.97
CA LEU A 161 -18.80 -12.41 8.10
C LEU A 161 -18.86 -11.53 9.36
N ILE A 162 -18.59 -10.23 9.21
CA ILE A 162 -18.71 -9.21 10.26
C ILE A 162 -19.64 -8.11 9.77
N THR A 163 -20.58 -7.69 10.61
CA THR A 163 -21.48 -6.57 10.36
C THR A 163 -21.38 -5.55 11.48
N ASN A 164 -21.58 -4.27 11.16
CA ASN A 164 -21.48 -3.13 12.09
C ASN A 164 -22.29 -3.26 13.40
N ASP A 165 -23.34 -4.08 13.45
CA ASP A 165 -24.10 -4.34 14.67
C ASP A 165 -23.46 -5.40 15.60
N MET A 166 -22.38 -6.07 15.16
CA MET A 166 -21.61 -7.04 15.95
C MET A 166 -20.57 -6.38 16.86
N THR A 167 -20.10 -5.18 16.53
CA THR A 167 -19.17 -4.36 17.32
C THR A 167 -19.85 -3.07 17.76
N THR A 168 -19.73 -2.72 19.05
CA THR A 168 -20.44 -1.55 19.61
C THR A 168 -19.56 -0.75 20.55
N GLN A 169 -18.24 -0.93 20.48
CA GLN A 169 -17.26 -0.22 21.28
C GLN A 169 -17.13 1.24 20.84
N THR A 170 -17.51 1.53 19.59
CA THR A 170 -17.65 2.87 19.02
C THR A 170 -19.04 3.02 18.38
N LYS A 171 -19.37 4.23 17.91
CA LYS A 171 -20.64 4.57 17.25
C LYS A 171 -20.48 4.92 15.77
N ILE A 172 -19.25 4.91 15.27
CA ILE A 172 -18.99 5.12 13.84
C ILE A 172 -19.52 3.91 13.07
N ASP A 173 -19.84 4.09 11.79
CA ASP A 173 -20.33 3.03 10.92
C ASP A 173 -19.25 2.56 9.93
N TRP A 174 -17.98 2.83 10.24
CA TRP A 174 -16.80 2.39 9.50
C TRP A 174 -15.71 1.79 10.41
N ASP A 175 -16.06 1.30 11.59
CA ASP A 175 -15.13 0.56 12.46
C ASP A 175 -14.83 -0.84 11.91
N ASP A 176 -15.82 -1.53 11.32
CA ASP A 176 -15.66 -2.87 10.75
C ASP A 176 -15.03 -2.86 9.33
N ILE A 177 -13.75 -2.48 9.27
CA ILE A 177 -12.94 -2.42 8.04
C ILE A 177 -11.56 -3.06 8.23
N ASP A 178 -10.81 -3.17 7.14
CA ASP A 178 -9.37 -3.51 7.09
C ASP A 178 -9.02 -4.87 7.72
N PRO A 179 -9.58 -5.97 7.19
CA PRO A 179 -9.30 -7.30 7.72
C PRO A 179 -7.85 -7.71 7.46
N THR A 180 -7.21 -8.24 8.49
CA THR A 180 -5.98 -9.03 8.38
C THR A 180 -6.15 -10.41 9.00
N VAL A 181 -5.57 -11.43 8.36
CA VAL A 181 -5.75 -12.83 8.70
C VAL A 181 -4.41 -13.54 8.83
N MET A 182 -4.30 -14.43 9.80
CA MET A 182 -3.19 -15.38 9.89
C MET A 182 -3.66 -16.75 10.32
N ILE A 183 -2.85 -17.76 10.00
CA ILE A 183 -2.92 -19.10 10.55
C ILE A 183 -1.64 -19.29 11.36
N ASP A 184 -1.77 -19.54 12.66
CA ASP A 184 -0.62 -19.76 13.54
C ASP A 184 -0.07 -21.19 13.38
N ASP A 185 1.10 -21.45 13.97
CA ASP A 185 1.83 -22.73 13.82
C ASP A 185 1.03 -23.94 14.36
N ASP A 186 0.09 -23.71 15.27
CA ASP A 186 -0.82 -24.73 15.80
C ASP A 186 -2.03 -25.02 14.90
N GLY A 187 -2.15 -24.29 13.78
CA GLY A 187 -3.24 -24.38 12.81
C GLY A 187 -4.48 -23.56 13.18
N GLN A 188 -4.48 -22.83 14.30
CA GLN A 188 -5.55 -21.91 14.65
C GLN A 188 -5.49 -20.67 13.74
N ALA A 189 -6.61 -20.35 13.11
CA ALA A 189 -6.74 -19.13 12.32
C ALA A 189 -7.29 -17.98 13.17
N TYR A 190 -6.86 -16.76 12.86
CA TYR A 190 -7.31 -15.54 13.52
C TYR A 190 -7.60 -14.47 12.46
N LEU A 191 -8.68 -13.72 12.68
CA LEU A 191 -9.03 -12.52 11.94
C LEU A 191 -8.87 -11.33 12.89
N PHE A 192 -8.16 -10.30 12.44
CA PHE A 192 -8.06 -9.00 13.08
C PHE A 192 -8.62 -7.96 12.11
N TRP A 193 -9.16 -6.86 12.63
CA TRP A 193 -9.72 -5.79 11.80
C TRP A 193 -9.92 -4.54 12.66
N GLY A 194 -10.32 -3.44 12.05
CA GLY A 194 -10.83 -2.29 12.80
C GLY A 194 -10.39 -0.93 12.28
N ASN A 195 -11.25 0.07 12.44
CA ASN A 195 -10.90 1.48 12.54
C ASN A 195 -11.30 2.03 13.91
N SER A 196 -10.46 2.87 14.52
CA SER A 196 -10.57 3.41 15.88
C SER A 196 -10.45 2.36 17.01
N VAL A 197 -10.93 1.14 16.80
CA VAL A 197 -10.84 0.00 17.73
C VAL A 197 -10.25 -1.18 16.98
N CYS A 198 -9.13 -1.74 17.47
CA CYS A 198 -8.56 -2.96 16.88
C CYS A 198 -9.24 -4.19 17.47
N HIS A 199 -9.97 -4.91 16.63
CA HIS A 199 -10.68 -6.14 16.96
C HIS A 199 -9.88 -7.37 16.55
N TYR A 200 -10.13 -8.50 17.22
CA TYR A 200 -9.71 -9.80 16.72
C TYR A 200 -10.60 -10.93 17.23
N ALA A 201 -10.67 -12.01 16.47
CA ALA A 201 -11.38 -13.24 16.81
C ALA A 201 -10.69 -14.45 16.19
N LYS A 202 -10.87 -15.62 16.80
CA LYS A 202 -10.50 -16.88 16.17
C LYS A 202 -11.45 -17.17 15.00
N LEU A 203 -10.93 -17.83 13.98
CA LEU A 203 -11.71 -18.43 12.90
C LEU A 203 -11.74 -19.94 13.08
N LYS A 204 -12.88 -20.56 12.76
CA LYS A 204 -12.96 -22.02 12.62
C LYS A 204 -12.07 -22.49 11.47
N ALA A 205 -11.79 -23.80 11.43
CA ALA A 205 -10.96 -24.42 10.41
C ALA A 205 -11.45 -24.21 8.96
N ASN A 206 -12.74 -23.91 8.78
CA ASN A 206 -13.33 -23.62 7.47
C ASN A 206 -13.13 -22.17 6.98
N MET A 207 -12.49 -21.31 7.78
CA MET A 207 -12.12 -19.92 7.44
C MET A 207 -13.29 -18.95 7.20
N ILE A 208 -14.53 -19.39 7.38
CA ILE A 208 -15.73 -18.61 7.07
C ILE A 208 -16.67 -18.44 8.27
N GLU A 209 -16.24 -18.85 9.45
CA GLU A 209 -16.99 -18.71 10.70
C GLU A 209 -16.06 -18.27 11.84
N LEU A 210 -16.53 -17.36 12.69
CA LEU A 210 -15.87 -17.05 13.95
C LEU A 210 -15.93 -18.25 14.91
N ASP A 211 -14.90 -18.40 15.72
CA ASP A 211 -14.78 -19.40 16.78
C ASP A 211 -14.64 -18.75 18.16
N GLY A 212 -15.79 -18.30 18.69
CA GLY A 212 -15.86 -17.63 19.99
C GLY A 212 -16.02 -16.11 19.89
N PRO A 213 -15.75 -15.38 20.99
CA PRO A 213 -16.08 -13.97 21.09
C PRO A 213 -15.11 -13.08 20.31
N ILE A 214 -15.63 -11.94 19.86
CA ILE A 214 -14.84 -10.81 19.37
C ILE A 214 -14.14 -10.16 20.58
N GLN A 215 -12.84 -9.95 20.45
CA GLN A 215 -12.01 -9.30 21.45
C GLN A 215 -11.42 -8.01 20.88
N THR A 216 -10.88 -7.17 21.76
CA THR A 216 -10.24 -5.89 21.39
C THR A 216 -8.81 -5.83 21.88
N ILE A 217 -7.95 -5.14 21.14
CA ILE A 217 -6.55 -4.88 21.48
C ILE A 217 -6.36 -3.38 21.66
N SER A 218 -5.79 -2.98 22.79
CA SER A 218 -5.41 -1.59 23.04
C SER A 218 -4.03 -1.30 22.45
N LEU A 219 -4.00 -0.48 21.40
CA LEU A 219 -2.78 -0.02 20.73
C LEU A 219 -2.71 1.51 20.79
N PRO A 220 -1.56 2.12 21.12
CA PRO A 220 -1.42 3.57 21.15
C PRO A 220 -1.74 4.19 19.79
N ASN A 221 -2.66 5.17 19.77
CA ASN A 221 -3.09 5.93 18.60
C ASN A 221 -3.39 5.06 17.35
N PHE A 222 -4.04 3.91 17.56
CA PHE A 222 -4.55 3.08 16.48
C PHE A 222 -5.58 3.85 15.65
N THR A 223 -5.35 3.90 14.33
CA THR A 223 -6.31 4.43 13.36
C THR A 223 -7.01 3.28 12.67
N GLU A 224 -6.28 2.49 11.87
CA GLU A 224 -6.81 1.39 11.04
C GLU A 224 -5.69 0.48 10.48
N ALA A 225 -5.93 -0.25 9.39
CA ALA A 225 -4.97 -1.06 8.64
C ALA A 225 -4.09 -2.00 9.50
N PRO A 226 -4.66 -2.84 10.38
CA PRO A 226 -3.87 -3.84 11.07
C PRO A 226 -3.25 -4.81 10.05
N TRP A 227 -1.98 -5.18 10.25
CA TRP A 227 -1.34 -6.29 9.56
C TRP A 227 -0.64 -7.17 10.58
N ILE A 228 -1.11 -8.42 10.67
CA ILE A 228 -0.56 -9.42 11.57
C ILE A 228 0.40 -10.35 10.83
N HIS A 229 1.61 -10.52 11.35
CA HIS A 229 2.54 -11.51 10.86
C HIS A 229 3.40 -12.10 11.99
N LYS A 230 4.04 -13.23 11.70
CA LYS A 230 4.97 -13.90 12.61
C LYS A 230 6.35 -13.92 11.97
N HIS A 231 7.38 -13.64 12.76
CA HIS A 231 8.77 -13.80 12.36
C HIS A 231 9.53 -14.37 13.57
N ASN A 232 10.16 -15.54 13.41
CA ASN A 232 10.73 -16.32 14.52
C ASN A 232 9.71 -16.53 15.64
N ASN A 233 10.10 -16.24 16.89
CA ASN A 233 9.26 -16.42 18.08
C ASN A 233 8.49 -15.14 18.48
N TRP A 234 8.17 -14.28 17.51
CA TRP A 234 7.46 -13.02 17.74
C TRP A 234 6.28 -12.90 16.79
N TYR A 235 5.16 -12.46 17.35
CA TYR A 235 4.05 -11.91 16.59
C TYR A 235 4.25 -10.40 16.49
N TYR A 236 3.94 -9.86 15.32
CA TYR A 236 4.02 -8.45 15.01
C TYR A 236 2.65 -8.00 14.54
N LEU A 237 2.15 -6.94 15.15
CA LEU A 237 0.93 -6.26 14.72
C LEU A 237 1.32 -4.84 14.33
N SER A 238 1.47 -4.61 13.03
CA SER A 238 1.65 -3.27 12.47
C SER A 238 0.29 -2.64 12.15
N TYR A 239 0.18 -1.33 12.21
CA TYR A 239 -1.09 -0.62 12.06
C TYR A 239 -0.89 0.84 11.66
N ALA A 240 -1.88 1.42 10.97
CA ALA A 240 -1.92 2.84 10.68
C ALA A 240 -2.08 3.65 12.00
N TYR A 241 -1.24 4.66 12.16
CA TYR A 241 -1.03 5.38 13.41
C TYR A 241 -1.24 6.87 13.20
N GLN A 242 -2.17 7.45 13.97
CA GLN A 242 -2.63 8.85 13.85
C GLN A 242 -3.23 9.18 12.47
N PHE A 243 -3.47 10.46 12.19
CA PHE A 243 -3.92 10.94 10.89
C PHE A 243 -3.36 12.36 10.62
N PRO A 244 -2.70 12.64 9.47
CA PRO A 244 -2.33 11.70 8.40
C PRO A 244 -1.46 10.54 8.89
N GLU A 245 -1.58 9.40 8.22
CA GLU A 245 -1.15 8.12 8.76
C GLU A 245 0.35 7.85 8.60
N LYS A 246 0.95 7.45 9.71
CA LYS A 246 2.20 6.69 9.76
C LYS A 246 1.88 5.20 9.91
N ILE A 247 2.89 4.34 9.87
CA ILE A 247 2.75 2.97 10.39
C ILE A 247 3.50 2.84 11.70
N ALA A 248 2.83 2.33 12.72
CA ALA A 248 3.46 1.86 13.95
C ALA A 248 3.37 0.34 14.04
N TYR A 249 4.06 -0.25 15.02
CA TYR A 249 3.89 -1.67 15.31
C TYR A 249 4.06 -2.00 16.79
N ALA A 250 3.46 -3.11 17.17
CA ALA A 250 3.63 -3.77 18.46
C ALA A 250 4.13 -5.21 18.28
N MET A 251 4.79 -5.73 19.31
CA MET A 251 5.29 -7.11 19.35
C MET A 251 4.64 -7.87 20.51
N SER A 252 4.44 -9.18 20.33
CA SER A 252 4.04 -10.08 21.42
C SER A 252 4.65 -11.46 21.28
N LYS A 253 4.77 -12.16 22.41
CA LYS A 253 5.11 -13.59 22.47
C LYS A 253 3.89 -14.50 22.31
N SER A 254 2.69 -13.95 22.28
CA SER A 254 1.43 -14.68 22.13
C SER A 254 0.51 -13.89 21.21
N ILE A 255 -0.22 -14.59 20.35
CA ILE A 255 -1.21 -13.98 19.45
C ILE A 255 -2.30 -13.20 20.21
N ASN A 256 -2.57 -13.59 21.47
CA ASN A 256 -3.54 -12.93 22.34
C ASN A 256 -2.93 -11.78 23.17
N GLY A 257 -1.68 -11.38 22.88
CA GLY A 257 -0.96 -10.38 23.66
C GLY A 257 -0.35 -10.94 24.96
N PRO A 258 0.11 -10.05 25.87
CA PRO A 258 0.04 -8.58 25.77
C PRO A 258 0.90 -8.05 24.62
N TRP A 259 0.45 -6.95 24.02
CA TRP A 259 1.12 -6.29 22.89
C TRP A 259 1.96 -5.11 23.38
N GLU A 260 3.26 -5.13 23.06
CA GLU A 260 4.19 -4.07 23.44
C GLU A 260 4.51 -3.18 22.23
N TYR A 261 4.13 -1.91 22.28
CA TYR A 261 4.43 -0.92 21.24
C TYR A 261 5.94 -0.72 21.06
N LYS A 262 6.40 -0.69 19.80
CA LYS A 262 7.83 -0.59 19.45
C LYS A 262 8.20 0.64 18.62
N GLY A 263 7.25 1.53 18.34
CA GLY A 263 7.53 2.78 17.63
C GLY A 263 7.00 2.80 16.20
N ILE A 264 7.41 3.86 15.49
CA ILE A 264 7.06 4.12 14.09
C ILE A 264 7.92 3.26 13.16
N LEU A 265 7.25 2.43 12.37
CA LEU A 265 7.79 1.57 11.32
C LEU A 265 7.90 2.28 9.97
N ASN A 266 6.89 3.07 9.58
CA ASN A 266 6.91 3.84 8.33
C ASN A 266 6.45 5.28 8.61
N GLU A 267 7.13 6.25 7.99
CA GLU A 267 6.70 7.65 8.06
C GLU A 267 5.54 7.92 7.09
N LEU A 268 5.03 9.16 7.06
CA LEU A 268 3.96 9.58 6.17
C LEU A 268 4.30 9.25 4.71
N ALA A 269 3.44 8.49 4.04
CA ALA A 269 3.61 8.15 2.64
C ALA A 269 3.47 9.39 1.74
N GLY A 270 4.27 9.46 0.68
CA GLY A 270 4.30 10.62 -0.21
C GLY A 270 2.95 10.91 -0.86
N ASN A 271 2.41 12.11 -0.63
CA ASN A 271 1.16 12.59 -1.24
C ASN A 271 -0.07 11.70 -0.97
N SER A 272 -0.10 10.96 0.15
CA SER A 272 -1.25 10.19 0.63
C SER A 272 -1.54 10.55 2.08
N ASN A 273 -2.82 10.65 2.45
CA ASN A 273 -3.26 10.81 3.84
C ASN A 273 -3.37 9.47 4.56
N THR A 274 -3.66 8.39 3.81
CA THR A 274 -3.65 7.01 4.28
C THR A 274 -2.30 6.34 4.05
N ASN A 275 -2.00 5.36 4.88
CA ASN A 275 -0.80 4.54 4.84
C ASN A 275 -1.20 3.13 5.24
N HIS A 276 -1.38 2.26 4.25
CA HIS A 276 -1.77 0.86 4.47
C HIS A 276 -0.64 -0.06 4.01
N GLN A 277 -0.32 -1.07 4.82
CA GLN A 277 0.85 -1.92 4.66
C GLN A 277 0.53 -3.41 4.63
N ALA A 278 1.36 -4.14 3.89
CA ALA A 278 1.53 -5.57 4.00
C ALA A 278 3.01 -5.93 4.17
N ILE A 279 3.27 -6.96 4.97
CA ILE A 279 4.62 -7.47 5.24
C ILE A 279 4.67 -8.96 4.88
N ILE A 280 5.62 -9.32 4.03
CA ILE A 280 5.85 -10.70 3.60
C ILE A 280 7.34 -11.05 3.63
N GLU A 281 7.64 -12.33 3.82
CA GLU A 281 8.94 -12.91 3.49
C GLU A 281 8.83 -13.65 2.15
N PHE A 282 9.73 -13.36 1.21
CA PHE A 282 9.81 -14.06 -0.06
C PHE A 282 11.27 -14.35 -0.42
N LYS A 283 11.62 -15.63 -0.61
CA LYS A 283 12.99 -16.07 -0.94
C LYS A 283 14.05 -15.58 0.06
N GLY A 284 13.76 -15.72 1.37
CA GLY A 284 14.68 -15.39 2.47
C GLY A 284 14.88 -13.88 2.67
N LYS A 285 13.90 -13.09 2.24
CA LYS A 285 14.00 -11.64 2.11
C LYS A 285 12.66 -11.04 2.53
N ASP A 286 12.69 -10.10 3.48
CA ASP A 286 11.48 -9.41 3.95
C ASP A 286 11.15 -8.15 3.15
N TYR A 287 9.88 -7.94 2.86
CA TYR A 287 9.38 -6.83 2.06
C TYR A 287 8.27 -6.09 2.81
N PHE A 288 8.30 -4.77 2.68
CA PHE A 288 7.25 -3.87 3.13
C PHE A 288 6.56 -3.32 1.88
N ILE A 289 5.31 -3.72 1.68
CA ILE A 289 4.45 -3.34 0.57
C ILE A 289 3.47 -2.31 1.11
N TYR A 290 3.31 -1.19 0.42
CA TYR A 290 2.48 -0.08 0.88
C TYR A 290 1.93 0.70 -0.32
N HIS A 291 1.13 1.75 -0.09
CA HIS A 291 0.75 2.68 -1.16
C HIS A 291 1.25 4.10 -0.88
N ASN A 292 1.36 4.91 -1.94
CA ASN A 292 1.50 6.36 -1.84
C ASN A 292 0.59 7.05 -2.87
N GLY A 293 0.57 8.38 -2.91
CA GLY A 293 -0.16 9.16 -3.93
C GLY A 293 0.76 9.89 -4.90
N ALA A 294 2.00 9.44 -5.09
CA ALA A 294 3.01 10.21 -5.80
C ALA A 294 2.92 10.09 -7.34
N THR A 295 2.19 9.09 -7.85
CA THR A 295 2.11 8.76 -9.28
C THR A 295 1.56 9.90 -10.12
N GLN A 296 2.11 10.09 -11.32
CA GLN A 296 1.63 11.09 -12.27
C GLN A 296 0.92 10.46 -13.46
N PRO A 297 -0.09 11.14 -14.04
CA PRO A 297 -0.67 12.41 -13.58
C PRO A 297 -1.54 12.24 -12.33
N ASN A 298 -1.88 13.33 -11.62
CA ASN A 298 -2.99 13.38 -10.64
C ASN A 298 -2.99 12.34 -9.49
N GLY A 299 -1.83 11.81 -9.08
CA GLY A 299 -1.76 10.98 -7.88
C GLY A 299 -2.17 11.77 -6.64
N GLY A 300 -2.70 11.06 -5.65
CA GLY A 300 -3.11 11.65 -4.38
C GLY A 300 -3.81 10.61 -3.50
N SER A 301 -4.42 11.08 -2.41
CA SER A 301 -5.14 10.26 -1.45
C SER A 301 -6.18 9.29 -2.04
N PHE A 302 -6.85 9.65 -3.13
CA PHE A 302 -7.90 8.81 -3.74
C PHE A 302 -7.46 8.13 -5.05
N ARG A 303 -6.18 8.31 -5.41
CA ARG A 303 -5.55 7.86 -6.66
C ARG A 303 -4.15 7.38 -6.30
N ARG A 304 -4.12 6.33 -5.49
CA ARG A 304 -2.92 5.81 -4.85
C ARG A 304 -2.17 4.84 -5.77
N SER A 305 -0.97 4.44 -5.39
CA SER A 305 -0.19 3.46 -6.14
C SER A 305 0.68 2.64 -5.21
N VAL A 306 0.64 1.33 -5.42
CA VAL A 306 1.41 0.38 -4.62
C VAL A 306 2.90 0.55 -4.89
N CYS A 307 3.68 0.52 -3.82
CA CYS A 307 5.12 0.59 -3.74
C CYS A 307 5.65 -0.57 -2.89
N VAL A 308 6.91 -0.94 -3.10
CA VAL A 308 7.58 -1.99 -2.33
C VAL A 308 9.00 -1.55 -1.98
N ASP A 309 9.35 -1.70 -0.72
CA ASP A 309 10.70 -1.51 -0.21
C ASP A 309 11.13 -2.67 0.70
N ARG A 310 12.42 -2.74 1.02
CA ARG A 310 12.98 -3.76 1.89
C ARG A 310 12.60 -3.50 3.35
N LEU A 311 12.20 -4.55 4.04
CA LEU A 311 12.09 -4.57 5.50
C LEU A 311 13.32 -5.25 6.09
N TYR A 312 13.75 -4.80 7.27
CA TYR A 312 14.88 -5.37 7.98
C TYR A 312 14.56 -5.50 9.46
N TYR A 313 14.96 -6.62 10.06
CA TYR A 313 14.89 -6.84 11.50
C TYR A 313 16.25 -6.55 12.13
N ASN A 314 16.22 -6.02 13.35
CA ASN A 314 17.37 -5.95 14.25
C ASN A 314 17.55 -7.31 14.95
N GLU A 315 18.71 -7.50 15.59
CA GLU A 315 19.05 -8.76 16.28
C GLU A 315 18.07 -9.11 17.42
N ASP A 316 17.49 -8.10 18.07
CA ASP A 316 16.49 -8.28 19.14
C ASP A 316 15.07 -8.59 18.60
N GLY A 317 14.90 -8.64 17.28
CA GLY A 317 13.64 -8.85 16.59
C GLY A 317 12.84 -7.58 16.34
N THR A 318 13.25 -6.40 16.79
CA THR A 318 12.58 -5.15 16.41
C THR A 318 12.76 -4.87 14.92
N MET A 319 11.79 -4.26 14.26
CA MET A 319 11.90 -3.84 12.87
C MET A 319 12.62 -2.49 12.76
N LYS A 320 13.55 -2.38 11.80
CA LYS A 320 14.11 -1.10 11.39
C LYS A 320 13.04 -0.30 10.67
N ARG A 321 13.05 1.02 10.86
CA ARG A 321 12.17 1.93 10.12
C ARG A 321 12.39 1.75 8.61
N VAL A 322 11.30 1.65 7.88
CA VAL A 322 11.28 1.52 6.42
C VAL A 322 11.82 2.79 5.80
N ILE A 323 12.65 2.62 4.77
CA ILE A 323 13.13 3.70 3.92
C ILE A 323 12.38 3.58 2.61
N MET A 324 11.41 4.47 2.39
CA MET A 324 10.67 4.54 1.13
C MET A 324 11.56 5.09 0.02
N THR A 325 11.64 4.43 -1.14
CA THR A 325 12.55 4.82 -2.23
C THR A 325 11.84 4.90 -3.59
N SER A 326 12.38 5.72 -4.50
CA SER A 326 11.95 5.73 -5.91
C SER A 326 12.50 4.51 -6.67
N GLU A 327 13.71 4.09 -6.30
CA GLU A 327 14.38 2.93 -6.84
C GLU A 327 13.58 1.65 -6.58
N GLY A 328 12.99 1.48 -5.38
CA GLY A 328 12.27 0.27 -5.00
C GLY A 328 13.17 -0.97 -5.06
N ILE A 329 12.55 -2.14 -5.30
CA ILE A 329 13.30 -3.41 -5.41
C ILE A 329 14.07 -3.48 -6.72
N GLN A 330 15.36 -3.79 -6.64
CA GLN A 330 16.26 -3.98 -7.78
C GLN A 330 16.62 -5.46 -7.96
N LYS A 331 17.05 -5.84 -9.17
CA LYS A 331 17.47 -7.22 -9.51
C LYS A 331 18.77 -7.65 -8.85
#